data_AF-A0A2W6AK31-F1
#
_entry.id   AF-A0A2W6AK31-F1
#
_cell.length_a   1.000
_cell.length_b   1.000
_cell.length_c   1.000
_cell.angle_alpha   90.00
_cell.angle_beta   90.00
_cell.angle_gamma   90.00
#
_symmetry.space_group_name_H-M   'P 1'
#
loop_
_entity.id
_entity.type
_entity.pdbx_description
1 polymer ?
#
loop_
_entity_poly.entity_id
_entity_poly.type
_entity_poly.pdbx_seq_one_letter_code
_entity_poly.pdbx_strand_id
1 'polypeptide(L)' 'MVDLVVTVKPGSDFDAVSAHLSQAGLEVRDKLEAVGSITGSAREIDVPRLRNVPGVLDVTESAPIHLNPPGTPR' A
#
# COMPACT_ATOMS: atom_id res chain seq x y z
N MET A 1 -7.91 8.48 7.93
CA MET A 1 -6.73 7.81 7.35
C MET A 1 -7.21 6.46 6.86
N VAL A 2 -6.82 6.06 5.67
CA VAL A 2 -7.14 4.75 5.08
C VAL A 2 -5.86 3.92 5.01
N ASP A 3 -5.98 2.63 5.30
CA ASP A 3 -4.89 1.67 5.10
C ASP A 3 -4.81 1.30 3.63
N LEU A 4 -3.60 1.25 3.10
CA LEU A 4 -3.33 1.04 1.69
C LEU A 4 -2.27 -0.06 1.49
N VAL A 5 -2.46 -0.80 0.41
CA VAL A 5 -1.44 -1.64 -0.20
C VAL A 5 -1.12 -1.05 -1.56
N VAL A 6 0.14 -0.69 -1.77
CA VAL A 6 0.65 -0.11 -3.01
C VAL A 6 1.49 -1.17 -3.72
N THR A 7 1.13 -1.48 -4.96
CA THR A 7 1.90 -2.41 -5.80
C THR A 7 2.91 -1.63 -6.63
N VAL A 8 4.17 -2.04 -6.61
CA VAL A 8 5.28 -1.44 -7.34
C VAL A 8 5.47 -2.16 -8.69
N LYS A 9 5.69 -1.39 -9.76
CA LYS A 9 5.97 -1.92 -11.10
C LYS A 9 7.29 -2.71 -11.09
N PRO A 10 7.32 -3.94 -11.66
CA PRO A 10 8.56 -4.70 -11.81
C PRO A 10 9.64 -3.88 -12.52
N GLY A 11 10.88 -3.96 -12.04
CA GLY A 11 12.03 -3.22 -12.59
C GLY A 11 12.12 -1.74 -12.17
N SER A 12 11.17 -1.23 -11.37
CA SER A 12 11.33 0.06 -10.71
C SER A 12 12.25 -0.06 -9.50
N ASP A 13 12.98 1.01 -9.19
CA ASP A 13 13.75 1.10 -7.94
C ASP A 13 12.78 1.19 -6.76
N PHE A 14 12.74 0.13 -5.95
CA PHE A 14 11.76 -0.03 -4.88
C PHE A 14 11.93 1.02 -3.77
N ASP A 15 13.18 1.37 -3.43
CA ASP A 15 13.47 2.36 -2.40
C ASP A 15 13.15 3.78 -2.88
N ALA A 16 13.45 4.09 -4.13
CA ALA A 16 13.07 5.37 -4.73
C ALA A 16 11.54 5.54 -4.77
N VAL A 17 10.81 4.48 -5.14
CA VAL A 17 9.33 4.50 -5.15
C VAL A 17 8.78 4.72 -3.74
N SER A 18 9.33 4.04 -2.73
CA SER A 18 8.91 4.25 -1.34
C SER A 18 9.16 5.67 -0.83
N ALA A 19 10.30 6.27 -1.17
CA ALA A 19 10.60 7.66 -0.83
C ALA A 19 9.62 8.63 -1.49
N HIS A 20 9.31 8.44 -2.78
CA HIS A 20 8.33 9.27 -3.49
C HIS A 20 6.91 9.11 -2.93
N LEU A 21 6.50 7.89 -2.57
CA LEU A 21 5.22 7.65 -1.90
C LEU A 21 5.12 8.40 -0.57
N SER A 22 6.21 8.40 0.22
CA SER A 22 6.28 9.12 1.49
C SER A 22 6.12 10.63 1.29
N GLN A 23 6.79 11.20 0.29
CA GLN A 23 6.66 12.61 -0.07
C GLN A 23 5.25 12.96 -0.60
N ALA A 24 4.58 12.00 -1.26
CA ALA A 24 3.24 12.16 -1.77
C ALA A 24 2.13 11.99 -0.72
N GLY A 25 2.49 11.65 0.53
CA GLY A 25 1.56 11.58 1.67
C GLY A 25 1.24 10.18 2.17
N LEU A 26 1.99 9.15 1.74
CA LEU A 26 1.90 7.81 2.33
C LEU A 26 2.76 7.73 3.59
N GLU A 27 2.17 7.40 4.73
CA GLU A 27 2.88 6.95 5.91
C GLU A 27 3.25 5.48 5.72
N VAL A 28 4.48 5.21 5.31
CA VAL A 28 4.97 3.85 5.06
C VAL A 28 5.03 3.07 6.37
N ARG A 29 4.36 1.91 6.39
CA ARG A 29 4.36 0.95 7.50
C ARG A 29 5.36 -0.17 7.26
N ASP A 30 5.32 -0.77 6.07
CA ASP A 30 6.19 -1.89 5.73
C ASP A 30 6.51 -1.96 4.24
N LYS A 31 7.67 -2.54 3.93
CA LYS A 31 8.25 -2.72 2.59
C LYS A 31 8.38 -4.22 2.29
N LEU A 32 7.44 -4.76 1.55
CA LEU A 32 7.40 -6.17 1.15
C LEU A 32 8.04 -6.33 -0.23
N GLU A 33 9.35 -6.08 -0.32
CA GLU A 33 10.10 -6.03 -1.59
C GLU A 33 10.01 -7.35 -2.38
N ALA A 34 10.08 -8.49 -1.69
CA ALA A 34 9.98 -9.81 -2.32
C ALA A 34 8.66 -10.04 -3.09
N VAL A 35 7.60 -9.32 -2.75
CA VAL A 35 6.28 -9.36 -3.41
C VAL A 35 5.92 -8.03 -4.09
N GLY A 36 6.87 -7.11 -4.20
CA GLY A 36 6.69 -5.82 -4.87
C GLY A 36 5.61 -4.93 -4.24
N SER A 37 5.39 -5.02 -2.93
CA SER A 37 4.29 -4.31 -2.26
C SER A 37 4.77 -3.42 -1.11
N ILE A 38 4.19 -2.23 -0.98
CA ILE A 38 4.41 -1.31 0.15
C ILE A 38 3.09 -1.14 0.88
N THR A 39 3.10 -1.31 2.20
CA THR A 39 1.92 -1.06 3.03
C THR A 39 2.07 0.25 3.78
N GLY A 40 0.97 0.93 4.03
CA GLY A 40 0.98 2.20 4.75
C GLY A 40 -0.41 2.78 4.94
N SER A 41 -0.46 3.98 5.49
CA SER A 41 -1.69 4.75 5.66
C SER A 41 -1.58 6.10 4.97
N ALA A 42 -2.68 6.60 4.42
CA ALA A 42 -2.73 7.95 3.86
C ALA A 42 -4.09 8.62 4.15
N ARG A 43 -4.17 9.93 3.93
CA ARG A 43 -5.46 10.62 3.91
C ARG A 43 -6.17 10.27 2.60
N GLU A 44 -7.49 10.14 2.64
CA GLU A 44 -8.31 9.84 1.44
C GLU A 44 -8.05 10.84 0.30
N ILE A 45 -7.87 12.12 0.64
CA ILE A 45 -7.56 13.19 -0.32
C ILE A 45 -6.22 13.01 -1.04
N ASP A 46 -5.28 12.25 -0.46
CA ASP A 46 -3.95 12.02 -1.04
C ASP A 46 -3.90 10.74 -1.89
N VAL A 47 -4.89 9.83 -1.77
CA VAL A 47 -4.95 8.57 -2.54
C VAL A 47 -4.83 8.77 -4.07
N PRO A 48 -5.50 9.76 -4.70
CA PRO A 48 -5.33 10.02 -6.13
C PRO A 48 -3.90 10.42 -6.50
N ARG A 49 -3.16 11.09 -5.60
CA ARG A 49 -1.76 11.47 -5.85
C ARG A 49 -0.84 10.26 -5.81
N LEU A 50 -1.07 9.34 -4.86
CA LEU A 50 -0.28 8.11 -4.73
C LEU A 50 -0.34 7.25 -6.01
N ARG A 51 -1.50 7.20 -6.68
CA ARG A 51 -1.68 6.49 -7.96
C ARG A 51 -0.84 7.06 -9.12
N ASN A 52 -0.42 8.32 -9.01
CA ASN A 52 0.37 9.02 -10.03
C ASN A 52 1.88 8.97 -9.77
N VAL A 53 2.33 8.37 -8.65
CA VAL A 53 3.76 8.27 -8.35
C VAL A 53 4.45 7.36 -9.37
N PRO A 54 5.57 7.79 -10.01
CA PRO A 54 6.33 6.94 -10.93
C PRO A 54 6.77 5.64 -10.25
N GLY A 55 6.59 4.52 -10.95
CA GLY A 55 6.88 3.19 -10.41
C GLY A 55 5.73 2.55 -9.63
N VAL A 56 4.63 3.26 -9.36
CA VAL A 56 3.40 2.64 -8.83
C VAL A 56 2.64 1.95 -9.96
N LEU A 57 2.21 0.72 -9.70
CA LEU A 57 1.34 -0.08 -10.57
C LEU A 57 -0.12 0.04 -10.12
N ASP A 58 -0.37 -0.07 -8.81
CA ASP A 58 -1.73 -0.02 -8.24
C ASP A 58 -1.71 0.50 -6.80
N VAL A 59 -2.84 1.10 -6.37
CA VAL A 59 -3.09 1.51 -4.99
C VAL A 59 -4.47 0.99 -4.59
N THR A 60 -4.48 0.04 -3.65
CA THR A 60 -5.68 -0.62 -3.16
C THR A 60 -5.86 -0.35 -1.67
N GLU A 61 -7.10 -0.08 -1.25
CA GLU A 61 -7.44 0.01 0.17
C GLU A 61 -7.37 -1.36 0.84
N SER A 62 -6.70 -1.43 1.99
CA SER A 62 -6.62 -2.63 2.80
C SER A 62 -7.93 -2.80 3.56
N ALA A 63 -8.67 -3.86 3.28
CA ALA A 63 -9.89 -4.20 4.00
C ALA A 63 -9.56 -5.08 5.23
N PRO A 64 -10.11 -4.78 6.41
CA PRO A 64 -9.99 -5.69 7.55
C PRO A 64 -10.70 -7.01 7.22
N ILE A 65 -10.00 -8.12 7.44
CA ILE A 65 -10.58 -9.46 7.32
C ILE A 65 -11.08 -9.89 8.69
N HIS A 66 -12.40 -10.07 8.82
CA HIS A 66 -13.00 -10.64 10.01
C HIS A 66 -12.96 -12.16 9.92
N LEU A 67 -12.09 -12.78 10.70
CA LEU A 67 -12.07 -14.23 10.88
C LEU A 67 -13.03 -14.61 12.00
N ASN A 68 -13.92 -15.56 11.72
CA ASN A 68 -14.76 -16.15 12.76
C ASN A 68 -13.88 -16.79 13.85
N PRO A 69 -14.31 -16.77 15.12
CA PRO A 69 -13.63 -17.51 16.17
C PRO A 69 -13.47 -18.98 15.78
N PRO A 70 -12.32 -19.59 16.11
CA PRO A 70 -12.08 -20.99 15.83
C PRO A 70 -13.16 -21.86 16.51
N GLY A 71 -13.77 -22.78 15.74
CA GLY A 71 -14.81 -23.69 16.24
C GLY A 71 -16.25 -23.30 15.93
N THR A 72 -16.48 -22.17 15.26
CA THR A 72 -17.83 -21.79 14.79
C THR A 72 -18.27 -22.74 13.66
N PRO A 73 -19.43 -23.43 13.76
CA PRO A 73 -19.96 -24.26 12.68
C PRO A 73 -20.17 -23.42 11.41
N ARG A 74 -19.94 -24.04 10.25
CA ARG A 74 -20.16 -23.40 8.94
C ARG A 74 -21.63 -23.26 8.61
#